data_AF-A0A2N6C769-F1
#
_entry.id   AF-A0A2N6C769-F1
#
_cell.length_a   1.000
_cell.length_b   1.000
_cell.length_c   1.000
_cell.angle_alpha   90.00
_cell.angle_beta   90.00
_cell.angle_gamma   90.00
#
_symmetry.space_group_name_H-M   'P 1'
#
loop_
_entity.id
_entity.type
_entity.pdbx_description
1 polymer ?
#
loop_
_entity_poly.entity_id
_entity_poly.type
_entity_poly.pdbx_seq_one_letter_code
_entity_poly.pdbx_strand_id
1 'polypeptide(L)'
;MVVVQESEIVNLLVAFFALVIVEVVFRRRRLSELSFFYTGFFSLVGAFVFTVLEGVFWGGFFNGLEHLCYAAAGLSFAVGCYRLSSRRAL
;
A
#
# COMPACT_ATOMS: atom_id res chain seq x y z
N MET A 1 -15.85 -20.71 11.04
CA MET A 1 -16.75 -19.52 11.04
C MET A 1 -15.83 -18.35 10.81
N VAL A 2 -15.80 -17.81 9.58
CA VAL A 2 -14.85 -16.76 9.21
C VAL A 2 -15.44 -15.44 9.71
N VAL A 3 -14.73 -14.75 10.59
CA VAL A 3 -15.14 -13.47 11.16
C VAL A 3 -14.23 -12.44 10.53
N VAL A 4 -14.76 -11.67 9.57
CA VAL A 4 -14.08 -10.44 9.13
C VAL A 4 -13.94 -9.55 10.37
N GLN A 5 -12.70 -9.24 10.75
CA GLN A 5 -12.50 -8.36 11.89
C GLN A 5 -12.88 -6.93 11.47
N GLU A 6 -13.71 -6.26 12.27
CA GLU A 6 -14.11 -4.87 12.01
C GLU A 6 -12.89 -3.95 11.81
N SER A 7 -11.77 -4.26 12.47
CA SER A 7 -10.50 -3.57 12.31
C SER A 7 -9.91 -3.66 10.90
N GLU A 8 -10.14 -4.73 10.14
CA GLU A 8 -9.64 -4.87 8.76
C GLU A 8 -10.36 -3.89 7.82
N ILE A 9 -11.68 -3.75 8.00
CA ILE A 9 -12.50 -2.81 7.24
C ILE A 9 -12.10 -1.37 7.58
N VAL A 10 -11.90 -1.07 8.86
CA VAL A 10 -11.44 0.25 9.30
C VAL A 10 -10.05 0.57 8.72
N ASN A 11 -9.12 -0.38 8.77
CA ASN A 11 -7.78 -0.21 8.18
C ASN A 11 -7.84 0.04 6.67
N LEU A 12 -8.68 -0.70 5.93
CA LEU A 12 -8.89 -0.49 4.51
C LEU A 12 -9.43 0.91 4.22
N LEU A 13 -10.43 1.38 4.98
CA LEU A 13 -10.99 2.72 4.82
C LEU A 13 -9.94 3.80 5.08
N VAL A 14 -9.20 3.70 6.18
CA VAL A 14 -8.13 4.65 6.52
C VAL A 14 -7.07 4.67 5.43
N ALA A 15 -6.64 3.50 4.95
CA ALA A 15 -5.65 3.39 3.87
C ALA A 15 -6.17 4.00 2.56
N PHE A 16 -7.45 3.80 2.24
CA PHE A 16 -8.08 4.39 1.07
C PHE A 16 -8.12 5.92 1.15
N PHE A 17 -8.53 6.49 2.29
CA PHE A 17 -8.49 7.95 2.48
C PHE A 17 -7.06 8.49 2.40
N ALA A 18 -6.09 7.79 2.99
CA ALA A 18 -4.69 8.16 2.89
C ALA A 18 -4.20 8.16 1.43
N LEU A 19 -4.57 7.13 0.64
CA LEU A 19 -4.22 7.05 -0.77
C LEU A 19 -4.79 8.22 -1.57
N VAL A 20 -6.05 8.61 -1.32
CA VAL A 20 -6.67 9.78 -1.97
C VAL A 20 -5.91 11.07 -1.65
N ILE A 21 -5.54 11.28 -0.37
CA ILE A 21 -4.76 12.45 0.03
C ILE A 21 -3.40 12.44 -0.66
N VAL A 22 -2.71 11.29 -0.65
CA VAL A 22 -1.41 11.12 -1.32
C VAL A 22 -1.53 11.42 -2.81
N GLU A 23 -2.54 10.91 -3.51
CA GLU A 23 -2.76 11.15 -4.93
C GLU A 23 -3.01 12.64 -5.24
N VAL A 24 -3.86 13.30 -4.45
CA VAL A 24 -4.12 14.74 -4.60
C VAL A 24 -2.84 15.56 -4.41
N VAL A 25 -2.05 15.24 -3.38
CA VAL A 25 -0.78 15.94 -3.12
C VAL A 25 0.23 15.64 -4.22
N PHE A 26 0.34 14.40 -4.66
CA PHE A 26 1.28 13.95 -5.69
C PHE A 26 1.03 14.67 -7.01
N ARG A 27 -0.23 14.74 -7.46
CA ARG A 27 -0.63 15.48 -8.66
C ARG A 27 -0.35 16.99 -8.55
N ARG A 28 -0.68 17.60 -7.41
CA ARG A 28 -0.49 19.05 -7.22
C ARG A 28 0.97 19.46 -7.18
N ARG A 29 1.83 18.63 -6.60
CA ARG A 29 3.26 18.94 -6.40
C ARG A 29 4.18 18.38 -7.49
N ARG A 30 3.64 17.65 -8.48
CA ARG A 30 4.39 16.98 -9.57
C ARG A 30 5.62 16.23 -9.05
N LEU A 31 5.46 15.49 -7.95
CA LEU A 31 6.55 14.80 -7.26
C LEU A 31 6.94 13.51 -7.99
N SER A 32 7.34 13.60 -9.26
CA SER A 32 7.74 12.45 -10.09
C SER A 32 8.84 11.60 -9.44
N GLU A 33 9.66 12.20 -8.59
CA GLU A 33 10.70 11.55 -7.79
C GLU A 33 10.16 10.60 -6.71
N LEU A 34 8.92 10.81 -6.26
CA LEU A 34 8.25 9.99 -5.25
C LEU A 34 7.35 8.91 -5.85
N SER A 35 7.47 8.62 -7.15
CA SER A 35 6.66 7.61 -7.84
C SER A 35 6.71 6.24 -7.15
N PHE A 36 7.87 5.87 -6.59
CA PHE A 36 8.01 4.64 -5.80
C PHE A 36 7.22 4.65 -4.50
N PHE A 37 7.10 5.81 -3.83
CA PHE A 37 6.22 5.92 -2.67
C PHE A 37 4.76 5.76 -3.06
N TYR A 38 4.35 6.33 -4.19
CA TYR A 38 2.99 6.16 -4.70
C TYR A 38 2.67 4.69 -5.00
N THR A 39 3.56 3.98 -5.72
CA THR A 39 3.42 2.53 -5.96
C THR A 39 3.37 1.73 -4.66
N GLY A 40 4.16 2.13 -3.66
CA GLY A 40 4.17 1.51 -2.33
C GLY A 40 2.83 1.67 -1.60
N PHE A 41 2.28 2.88 -1.57
CA PHE A 41 0.96 3.14 -0.99
C PHE A 41 -0.16 2.40 -1.72
N PHE A 42 -0.12 2.36 -3.04
CA PHE A 42 -1.10 1.62 -3.83
C PHE A 42 -1.06 0.12 -3.54
N SER A 43 0.14 -0.45 -3.46
CA SER A 43 0.34 -1.87 -3.09
C SER A 43 -0.16 -2.16 -1.67
N LEU A 44 0.04 -1.24 -0.74
CA LEU A 44 -0.41 -1.37 0.65
C LEU A 44 -1.95 -1.36 0.76
N VAL A 45 -2.64 -0.51 -0.02
CA VAL A 45 -4.11 -0.55 -0.11
C VAL A 45 -4.58 -1.88 -0.71
N GLY A 46 -3.88 -2.38 -1.74
CA GLY A 46 -4.13 -3.69 -2.31
C GLY A 46 -4.00 -4.83 -1.30
N ALA A 47 -3.00 -4.77 -0.41
CA ALA A 47 -2.84 -5.74 0.67
C ALA A 47 -4.08 -5.77 1.58
N PHE A 48 -4.58 -4.62 2.02
CA PHE A 48 -5.77 -4.55 2.86
C PHE A 48 -7.05 -5.03 2.17
N VAL A 49 -7.17 -4.84 0.85
CA VAL A 49 -8.26 -5.44 0.08
C VAL A 49 -8.17 -6.97 0.15
N PHE A 50 -6.97 -7.53 0.01
CA PHE A 50 -6.77 -8.97 0.11
C PHE A 50 -6.98 -9.51 1.52
N THR A 51 -6.62 -8.77 2.57
CA THR A 51 -6.94 -9.13 3.96
C THR A 51 -8.44 -9.25 4.18
N VAL A 52 -9.22 -8.27 3.73
CA VAL A 52 -10.68 -8.33 3.84
C VAL A 52 -11.25 -9.50 3.01
N LEU A 53 -10.68 -9.76 1.83
CA LEU A 53 -11.11 -10.89 1.00
C LEU A 53 -10.70 -12.24 1.60
N GLU A 54 -9.58 -12.34 2.30
CA GLU A 54 -9.17 -13.52 3.06
C GLU A 54 -10.21 -13.88 4.13
N GLY A 55 -10.70 -12.86 4.84
CA GLY A 55 -11.76 -12.98 5.85
C GLY A 55 -13.13 -13.40 5.29
N VAL A 56 -13.31 -13.48 3.97
CA VAL A 56 -14.59 -13.87 3.34
C VAL A 56 -14.44 -15.07 2.39
N PHE A 57 -13.28 -15.22 1.74
CA PHE A 57 -13.01 -16.17 0.66
C PHE A 57 -11.66 -16.86 0.83
N TRP A 58 -11.58 -18.10 0.33
CA TRP A 58 -10.39 -18.94 0.13
C TRP A 58 -9.06 -18.42 0.74
N GLY A 59 -8.98 -18.45 2.08
CA GLY A 59 -8.01 -17.66 2.83
C GLY A 59 -6.55 -17.89 2.42
N GLY A 60 -6.14 -19.13 2.15
CA GLY A 60 -4.75 -19.41 1.75
C GLY A 60 -4.28 -18.67 0.49
N PHE A 61 -5.16 -18.44 -0.50
CA PHE A 61 -4.81 -17.71 -1.71
C PHE A 61 -4.71 -16.19 -1.47
N PHE A 62 -5.71 -15.63 -0.78
CA PHE A 62 -5.75 -14.19 -0.49
C PHE A 62 -4.66 -13.77 0.50
N ASN A 63 -4.34 -14.60 1.49
CA ASN A 63 -3.20 -14.41 2.38
C ASN A 63 -1.87 -14.33 1.59
N GLY A 64 -1.69 -15.19 0.58
CA GLY A 64 -0.52 -15.16 -0.28
C GLY A 64 -0.40 -13.85 -1.07
N LEU A 65 -1.52 -13.37 -1.62
CA LEU A 65 -1.58 -12.09 -2.34
C LEU A 65 -1.37 -10.89 -1.41
N GLU A 66 -1.93 -10.92 -0.21
CA GLU A 66 -1.69 -9.92 0.83
C GLU A 66 -0.20 -9.78 1.13
N HIS A 67 0.47 -10.89 1.45
CA HIS A 67 1.90 -10.90 1.74
C HIS A 67 2.73 -10.41 0.54
N LEU A 68 2.36 -10.78 -0.68
CA LEU A 68 3.03 -10.29 -1.89
C LEU A 68 2.87 -8.78 -2.05
N CYS A 69 1.68 -8.23 -1.78
CA CYS A 69 1.43 -6.79 -1.79
C CYS A 69 2.23 -6.05 -0.73
N TYR A 70 2.35 -6.58 0.50
CA TYR A 70 3.21 -5.99 1.52
C TYR A 70 4.69 -6.02 1.13
N ALA A 71 5.17 -7.12 0.56
CA ALA A 71 6.54 -7.22 0.07
C ALA A 71 6.82 -6.20 -1.04
N ALA A 72 5.89 -6.06 -1.99
CA ALA A 72 5.98 -5.07 -3.06
C ALA A 72 5.96 -3.62 -2.52
N ALA A 73 5.13 -3.35 -1.51
CA ALA A 73 5.08 -2.05 -0.85
C ALA A 73 6.42 -1.73 -0.16
N GLY A 74 6.94 -2.66 0.63
CA GLY A 74 8.23 -2.51 1.32
C GLY A 74 9.39 -2.27 0.36
N LEU A 75 9.46 -3.05 -0.73
CA LEU A 75 10.49 -2.88 -1.75
C LEU A 75 10.38 -1.52 -2.45
N SER A 76 9.15 -1.09 -2.77
CA SER A 76 8.91 0.21 -3.39
C SER A 76 9.36 1.35 -2.48
N PHE A 77 9.01 1.31 -1.18
CA PHE A 77 9.46 2.31 -0.22
C PHE A 77 10.98 2.30 -0.04
N ALA A 78 11.61 1.12 0.04
CA ALA A 78 13.06 1.02 0.15
C ALA A 78 13.77 1.64 -1.07
N VAL A 79 13.30 1.34 -2.28
CA VAL A 79 13.83 1.93 -3.52
C VAL A 79 13.58 3.43 -3.56
N GLY A 80 12.41 3.89 -3.13
CA GLY A 80 12.07 5.31 -3.02
C GLY A 80 13.02 6.06 -2.08
N CYS A 81 13.25 5.53 -0.88
CA CYS A 81 14.20 6.08 0.09
C CYS A 81 15.62 6.12 -0.44
N TYR A 82 16.09 5.04 -1.07
CA TYR A 82 17.42 4.98 -1.67
C TYR A 82 17.60 6.07 -2.74
N ARG A 83 16.64 6.20 -3.66
CA ARG A 83 16.69 7.22 -4.72
C ARG A 83 16.64 8.64 -4.18
N LEU A 84 15.82 8.89 -3.15
CA LEU A 84 15.72 10.21 -2.52
C LEU A 84 17.01 10.58 -1.79
N SER A 85 17.64 9.60 -1.12
CA SER A 85 18.94 9.76 -0.46
C SER A 85 20.05 10.09 -1.48
N SER A 86 20.15 9.31 -2.56
CA SER A 86 21.16 9.51 -3.60
C SER A 86 21.05 10.87 -4.31
N ARG A 87 19.84 11.46 -4.39
CA ARG A 87 19.65 12.80 -4.97
C ARG A 87 20.08 13.94 -4.05
N ARG A 88 20.05 13.76 -2.72
CA ARG A 88 20.47 14.80 -1.75
C ARG A 88 21.98 14.84 -1.53
N ALA A 89 22.71 13.84 -2.01
CA ALA A 89 24.16 13.73 -1.86
C ALA A 89 24.96 14.37 -3.03
N LEU A 90 24.27 14.93 -4.02
CA LEU A 90 24.82 15.70 -5.16
C LEU A 90 24.45 17.17 -5.02
#